data_AF-A0AAD1HA14-F1
#
_entry.id   AF-A0AAD1HA14-F1
#
_cell.length_a   1.000
_cell.length_b   1.000
_cell.length_c   1.000
_cell.angle_alpha   90.00
_cell.angle_beta   90.00
_cell.angle_gamma   90.00
#
_symmetry.space_group_name_H-M   'P 1'
#
loop_
_entity.id
_entity.type
_entity.pdbx_description
1 polymer ?
#
loop_
_entity_poly.entity_id
_entity_poly.type
_entity_poly.pdbx_seq_one_letter_code
_entity_poly.pdbx_strand_id
1 'polypeptide(L)'
;MDSLVKDWISTNIGPVRAIERHQRWRPAWFVTADRGDREVGLYVRGDREGFGFAGVAAEAEILRVLEAHQIPVPHVHGEITQGGCEASAIVMDLLPGAPNQCLADAPRDVDAVMDSYVDALVRIHSIDPTAFADAGLRIPDGPRALALDYFETFVTRYRDFKQRPEPLLEFAIGWLRRNAPADRSTPAFVLGDTGQYMFADGRITGLIDVELAHIGDVSHDLAGLRLRNVTEPMGDLGRVLRRYEAVSGTPLDRAAIEFHTAKFALCTPLGITIVLHLDLPLTDIVQYIEWFHQLSLHAIESIARQAGVELSAVSLPEPEPTPYPGAVAGLASMVESLEVPPGIAEYQRSAVAKVAQFCHRVAEYAHAIDAADLDDIADLLGVRPANRAEGDKILEEFVRTAEPQHDSALIALLHRRVMRQLLLMEPLLTDGRIGHVTPLSELLD
;
A
#
# COMPACT_ATOMS: atom_id res chain seq x y z
N MET A 1 26.72 8.08 -2.04
CA MET A 1 25.80 8.13 -0.89
C MET A 1 26.40 7.43 0.32
N ASP A 2 26.83 6.18 0.21
CA ASP A 2 27.42 5.41 1.32
C ASP A 2 28.58 6.13 2.05
N SER A 3 29.50 6.77 1.31
CA SER A 3 30.58 7.58 1.90
C SER A 3 30.05 8.80 2.66
N LEU A 4 29.06 9.49 2.11
CA LEU A 4 28.43 10.66 2.72
C LEU A 4 27.74 10.29 4.04
N VAL A 5 27.04 9.16 4.07
CA VAL A 5 26.42 8.61 5.28
C VAL A 5 27.48 8.33 6.35
N LYS A 6 28.56 7.63 5.97
CA LYS A 6 29.65 7.30 6.88
C LYS A 6 30.34 8.55 7.44
N ASP A 7 30.63 9.53 6.59
CA ASP A 7 31.33 10.76 6.97
C ASP A 7 30.47 11.62 7.90
N TRP A 8 29.17 11.75 7.60
CA TRP A 8 28.23 12.47 8.45
C TRP A 8 28.13 11.83 9.83
N ILE A 9 27.98 10.51 9.92
CA ILE A 9 27.87 9.80 11.20
C ILE A 9 29.17 9.89 11.99
N SER A 10 30.32 9.70 11.33
CA SER A 10 31.64 9.83 11.97
C SER A 10 31.88 11.22 12.57
N THR A 11 31.32 12.26 11.95
CA THR A 11 31.47 13.66 12.38
C THR A 11 30.50 14.04 13.49
N ASN A 12 29.23 13.63 13.39
CA ASN A 12 28.15 14.11 14.25
C ASN A 12 27.79 13.16 15.41
N ILE A 13 28.10 11.87 15.28
CA ILE A 13 27.76 10.84 16.26
C ILE A 13 29.04 10.22 16.85
N GLY A 14 29.94 9.77 15.98
CA GLY A 14 31.24 9.18 16.31
C GLY A 14 31.59 8.00 15.39
N PRO A 15 32.73 7.32 15.64
CA PRO A 15 33.31 6.34 14.71
C PRO A 15 32.32 5.24 14.28
N VAL A 16 32.19 5.03 12.97
CA VAL A 16 31.35 3.96 12.39
C VAL A 16 32.06 2.62 12.48
N ARG A 17 31.41 1.63 13.11
CA ARG A 17 31.88 0.24 13.23
C ARG A 17 31.43 -0.62 12.07
N ALA A 18 30.14 -0.53 11.72
CA ALA A 18 29.52 -1.31 10.66
C ALA A 18 28.51 -0.46 9.90
N ILE A 19 28.39 -0.71 8.61
CA ILE A 19 27.37 -0.12 7.74
C ILE A 19 26.91 -1.19 6.76
N GLU A 20 25.61 -1.43 6.74
CA GLU A 20 24.96 -2.37 5.85
C GLU A 20 23.86 -1.65 5.08
N ARG A 21 23.85 -1.80 3.76
CA ARG A 21 22.82 -1.21 2.91
C ARG A 21 21.61 -2.13 2.85
N HIS A 22 20.43 -1.58 3.12
CA HIS A 22 19.16 -2.28 2.93
C HIS A 22 18.95 -2.58 1.44
N GLN A 23 18.66 -3.84 1.11
CA GLN A 23 18.67 -4.33 -0.28
C GLN A 23 17.45 -3.88 -1.09
N ARG A 24 16.32 -3.59 -0.42
CA ARG A 24 15.02 -3.32 -1.07
C ARG A 24 14.60 -1.85 -0.87
N TRP A 25 13.83 -1.32 -1.81
CA TRP A 25 13.14 -0.02 -1.78
C TRP A 25 14.02 1.22 -1.97
N ARG A 26 13.76 2.29 -1.19
CA ARG A 26 14.54 3.53 -1.21
C ARG A 26 15.90 3.31 -0.54
N PRO A 27 16.92 4.11 -0.88
CA PRO A 27 18.25 3.98 -0.27
C PRO A 27 18.15 4.05 1.25
N ALA A 28 18.59 3.00 1.95
CA ALA A 28 18.62 2.97 3.40
C ALA A 28 19.80 2.14 3.92
N TRP A 29 20.23 2.43 5.14
CA TRP A 29 21.39 1.79 5.78
C TRP A 29 21.13 1.50 7.26
N PHE A 30 21.53 0.32 7.69
CA PHE A 30 21.74 0.00 9.10
C PHE A 30 23.17 0.35 9.46
N VAL A 31 23.37 1.13 10.51
CA VAL A 31 24.68 1.60 10.93
C VAL A 31 24.89 1.36 12.42
N THR A 32 26.06 0.85 12.79
CA THR A 32 26.53 0.77 14.17
C THR A 32 27.67 1.75 14.36
N ALA A 33 27.59 2.62 15.36
CA ALA A 33 28.59 3.64 15.65
C ALA A 33 28.88 3.78 17.15
N ASP A 34 30.03 4.37 17.49
CA ASP A 34 30.42 4.69 18.85
C ASP A 34 30.00 6.12 19.23
N ARG A 35 29.17 6.27 20.27
CA ARG A 35 28.86 7.55 20.90
C ARG A 35 29.50 7.59 22.28
N GLY A 36 30.73 8.10 22.34
CA GLY A 36 31.58 7.99 23.53
C GLY A 36 31.95 6.51 23.79
N ASP A 37 31.67 6.03 25.00
CA ASP A 37 31.93 4.63 25.39
C ASP A 37 30.76 3.66 25.09
N ARG A 38 29.70 4.14 24.43
CA ARG A 38 28.51 3.35 24.12
C ARG A 38 28.37 3.10 22.63
N GLU A 39 28.04 1.87 22.28
CA GLU A 39 27.61 1.52 20.93
C GLU A 39 26.15 1.96 20.72
N VAL A 40 25.86 2.55 19.56
CA VAL A 40 24.52 2.97 19.14
C VAL A 40 24.20 2.39 17.76
N GLY A 41 22.95 1.95 17.60
CA GLY A 41 22.37 1.56 16.33
C GLY A 41 21.62 2.72 15.68
N LEU A 42 21.87 2.96 14.41
CA LEU A 42 21.24 4.02 13.61
C LEU A 42 20.61 3.41 12.36
N TYR A 43 19.48 3.97 11.97
CA TYR A 43 18.87 3.72 10.67
C TYR A 43 18.94 5.02 9.86
N VAL A 44 19.51 4.92 8.65
CA VAL A 44 19.64 6.06 7.74
C VAL A 44 18.73 5.82 6.57
N ARG A 45 17.90 6.80 6.22
CA ARG A 45 16.91 6.67 5.15
C ARG A 45 17.06 7.82 4.19
N GLY A 46 17.25 7.52 2.91
CA GLY A 46 17.42 8.48 1.83
C GLY A 46 16.14 8.70 1.03
N ASP A 47 16.13 9.74 0.21
CA ASP A 47 15.01 10.03 -0.69
C ASP A 47 14.81 8.96 -1.76
N ARG A 48 13.55 8.83 -2.18
CA ARG A 48 13.15 7.95 -3.28
C ARG A 48 13.07 8.76 -4.58
N GLU A 49 14.09 8.64 -5.43
CA GLU A 49 14.11 9.34 -6.73
C GLU A 49 12.88 9.00 -7.56
N GLY A 50 12.12 10.03 -7.98
CA GLY A 50 10.98 9.91 -8.91
C GLY A 50 9.74 9.17 -8.40
N PHE A 51 9.79 8.51 -7.22
CA PHE A 51 8.72 7.65 -6.73
C PHE A 51 8.08 8.06 -5.39
N GLY A 52 8.69 8.94 -4.58
CA GLY A 52 8.16 9.36 -3.27
C GLY A 52 6.99 10.36 -3.33
N PHE A 53 6.15 10.38 -2.28
CA PHE A 53 5.08 11.38 -2.07
C PHE A 53 5.53 12.50 -1.12
N ALA A 54 6.20 12.14 -0.03
CA ALA A 54 6.87 13.07 0.87
C ALA A 54 8.39 12.95 0.74
N GLY A 55 9.07 14.10 0.78
CA GLY A 55 10.53 14.15 0.91
C GLY A 55 10.97 13.80 2.32
N VAL A 56 12.19 13.34 2.45
CA VAL A 56 12.74 12.83 3.71
C VAL A 56 12.87 13.92 4.79
N ALA A 57 12.93 15.20 4.40
CA ALA A 57 12.86 16.36 5.29
C ALA A 57 11.50 16.53 5.98
N ALA A 58 10.39 16.42 5.22
CA ALA A 58 9.04 16.49 5.79
C ALA A 58 8.80 15.34 6.78
N GLU A 59 9.33 14.16 6.46
CA GLU A 59 9.29 13.00 7.33
C GLU A 59 10.09 13.20 8.63
N ALA A 60 11.27 13.83 8.58
CA ALA A 60 12.00 14.21 9.79
C ALA A 60 11.16 15.12 10.70
N GLU A 61 10.48 16.10 10.13
CA GLU A 61 9.68 17.06 10.89
C GLU A 61 8.46 16.40 11.54
N ILE A 62 7.78 15.52 10.82
CA ILE A 62 6.70 14.70 11.38
C ILE A 62 7.20 13.89 12.58
N LEU A 63 8.34 13.21 12.45
CA LEU A 63 8.92 12.41 13.54
C LEU A 63 9.26 13.27 14.77
N ARG A 64 9.77 14.49 14.58
CA ARG A 64 10.06 15.42 15.70
C ARG A 64 8.78 15.86 16.42
N VAL A 65 7.71 16.18 15.68
CA VAL A 65 6.42 16.53 16.29
C VAL A 65 5.87 15.35 17.08
N LEU A 66 5.89 14.14 16.50
CA LEU A 66 5.46 12.92 17.19
C LEU A 66 6.27 12.66 18.47
N GLU A 67 7.60 12.78 18.42
CA GLU A 67 8.47 12.64 19.59
C GLU A 67 8.16 13.69 20.67
N ALA A 68 7.96 14.96 20.29
CA ALA A 68 7.61 16.04 21.21
C ALA A 68 6.27 15.80 21.93
N HIS A 69 5.34 15.10 21.28
CA HIS A 69 4.08 14.63 21.85
C HIS A 69 4.17 13.26 22.54
N GLN A 70 5.39 12.77 22.79
CA GLN A 70 5.66 11.51 23.48
C GLN A 70 5.05 10.29 22.75
N ILE A 71 4.90 10.38 21.43
CA ILE A 71 4.59 9.23 20.59
C ILE A 71 5.88 8.42 20.40
N PRO A 72 5.87 7.08 20.57
CA PRO A 72 7.06 6.28 20.34
C PRO A 72 7.37 6.28 18.84
N VAL A 73 8.47 6.93 18.48
CA VAL A 73 9.02 7.05 17.12
C VAL A 73 10.56 7.07 17.24
N PRO A 74 11.33 6.78 16.17
CA PRO A 74 12.78 6.91 16.24
C PRO A 74 13.20 8.37 16.40
N HIS A 75 14.15 8.64 17.31
CA HIS A 75 14.73 9.97 17.46
C HIS A 75 15.51 10.35 16.20
N VAL A 76 15.28 11.56 15.67
CA VAL A 76 16.02 12.08 14.51
C VAL A 76 17.27 12.81 14.98
N HIS A 77 18.44 12.23 14.75
CA HIS A 77 19.74 12.84 15.11
C HIS A 77 20.15 13.95 14.15
N GLY A 78 19.67 13.92 12.91
CA GLY A 78 19.90 14.98 11.95
C GLY A 78 19.66 14.59 10.50
N GLU A 79 19.92 15.55 9.62
CA GLU A 79 19.68 15.49 8.19
C GLU A 79 21.01 15.55 7.43
N ILE A 80 21.10 14.76 6.37
CA ILE A 80 22.21 14.77 5.42
C ILE A 80 21.75 15.59 4.22
N THR A 81 22.40 16.73 3.97
CA THR A 81 22.14 17.57 2.79
C THR A 81 23.20 17.34 1.73
N GLN A 82 22.81 17.20 0.46
CA GLN A 82 23.75 17.17 -0.66
C GLN A 82 23.62 18.46 -1.48
N GLY A 83 24.74 19.18 -1.66
CA GLY A 83 24.77 20.39 -2.51
C GLY A 83 24.06 21.63 -1.93
N GLY A 84 23.86 21.69 -0.61
CA GLY A 84 23.24 22.86 0.07
C GLY A 84 21.73 23.02 -0.20
N CYS A 85 21.07 21.98 -0.70
CA CYS A 85 19.63 21.91 -0.92
C CYS A 85 18.92 21.17 0.24
N GLU A 86 17.63 20.86 0.08
CA GLU A 86 16.84 20.02 1.00
C GLU A 86 17.56 18.70 1.36
N ALA A 87 17.22 18.13 2.52
CA ALA A 87 17.83 16.90 3.01
C ALA A 87 17.64 15.76 2.00
N SER A 88 18.72 15.03 1.71
CA SER A 88 18.72 13.84 0.86
C SER A 88 18.67 12.53 1.64
N ALA A 89 18.94 12.60 2.95
CA ALA A 89 18.72 11.50 3.89
C ALA A 89 18.53 12.01 5.33
N ILE A 90 17.87 11.19 6.16
CA ILE A 90 17.73 11.40 7.60
C ILE A 90 18.45 10.31 8.37
N VAL A 91 19.07 10.68 9.49
CA VAL A 91 19.73 9.77 10.43
C VAL A 91 18.90 9.70 11.70
N MET A 92 18.42 8.50 12.03
CA MET A 92 17.53 8.28 13.16
C MET A 92 17.95 7.04 13.97
N ASP A 93 17.39 6.88 15.16
CA ASP A 93 17.59 5.68 15.97
C ASP A 93 17.20 4.40 15.19
N LEU A 94 18.00 3.36 15.35
CA LEU A 94 17.56 2.00 15.02
C LEU A 94 16.70 1.50 16.19
N LEU A 95 15.38 1.46 15.98
CA LEU A 95 14.45 0.98 17.00
C LEU A 95 14.72 -0.50 17.34
N PRO A 96 14.65 -0.89 18.63
CA PRO A 96 14.78 -2.28 19.02
C PRO A 96 13.54 -3.08 18.64
N GLY A 97 13.70 -4.40 18.58
CA GLY A 97 12.62 -5.34 18.32
C GLY A 97 12.54 -5.81 16.88
N ALA A 98 11.35 -6.26 16.48
CA ALA A 98 11.07 -6.76 15.13
C ALA A 98 9.97 -5.94 14.45
N PRO A 99 9.98 -5.85 13.10
CA PRO A 99 8.82 -5.39 12.34
C PRO A 99 7.78 -6.51 12.27
N ASN A 100 6.49 -6.15 12.26
CA ASN A 100 5.37 -7.04 11.95
C ASN A 100 5.16 -8.27 12.88
N GLN A 101 3.92 -8.44 13.34
CA GLN A 101 3.48 -9.46 14.30
C GLN A 101 3.53 -10.91 13.80
N CYS A 102 3.75 -11.16 12.51
CA CYS A 102 3.91 -12.51 11.96
C CYS A 102 5.10 -13.30 12.56
N LEU A 103 5.89 -12.67 13.43
CA LEU A 103 7.02 -13.26 14.17
C LEU A 103 6.72 -13.50 15.67
N ALA A 104 5.51 -13.24 16.16
CA ALA A 104 5.14 -13.51 17.55
C ALA A 104 4.66 -14.96 17.72
N ASP A 105 5.36 -15.77 18.52
CA ASP A 105 5.07 -17.19 18.74
C ASP A 105 3.77 -17.46 19.53
N ALA A 106 3.14 -16.44 20.13
CA ALA A 106 1.95 -16.58 20.98
C ALA A 106 0.87 -15.51 20.76
N PRO A 107 -0.43 -15.88 20.63
CA PRO A 107 -1.54 -14.93 20.43
C PRO A 107 -1.73 -13.89 21.54
N ARG A 108 -1.33 -14.18 22.79
CA ARG A 108 -1.43 -13.20 23.90
C ARG A 108 -0.47 -12.02 23.76
N ASP A 109 0.63 -12.21 23.05
CA ASP A 109 1.61 -11.14 22.84
C ASP A 109 1.14 -10.16 21.75
N VAL A 110 0.35 -10.66 20.79
CA VAL A 110 -0.28 -9.85 19.72
C VAL A 110 -1.28 -8.85 20.28
N ASP A 111 -2.17 -9.29 21.18
CA ASP A 111 -3.18 -8.41 21.80
C ASP A 111 -2.54 -7.26 22.59
N ALA A 112 -1.47 -7.54 23.35
CA ALA A 112 -0.77 -6.53 24.14
C ALA A 112 -0.05 -5.50 23.24
N VAL A 113 0.58 -5.96 22.15
CA VAL A 113 1.21 -5.07 21.16
C VAL A 113 0.17 -4.21 20.49
N MET A 114 -0.96 -4.78 20.04
CA MET A 114 -2.04 -4.01 19.41
C MET A 114 -2.71 -3.04 20.38
N ASP A 115 -2.83 -3.39 21.66
CA ASP A 115 -3.32 -2.47 22.68
C ASP A 115 -2.39 -1.25 22.82
N SER A 116 -1.08 -1.49 22.88
CA SER A 116 -0.06 -0.43 22.90
C SER A 116 -0.05 0.39 21.60
N TYR A 117 -0.33 -0.22 20.46
CA TYR A 117 -0.44 0.46 19.17
C TYR A 117 -1.66 1.38 19.13
N VAL A 118 -2.83 0.87 19.53
CA VAL A 118 -4.07 1.67 19.61
C VAL A 118 -3.91 2.86 20.54
N ASP A 119 -3.24 2.68 21.69
CA ASP A 119 -2.97 3.77 22.62
C ASP A 119 -2.07 4.86 22.01
N ALA A 120 -1.13 4.50 21.12
CA ALA A 120 -0.36 5.47 20.36
C ALA A 120 -1.20 6.14 19.27
N LEU A 121 -1.98 5.37 18.52
CA LEU A 121 -2.81 5.87 17.43
C LEU A 121 -3.86 6.89 17.92
N VAL A 122 -4.53 6.63 19.05
CA VAL A 122 -5.49 7.57 19.64
C VAL A 122 -4.81 8.87 20.08
N ARG A 123 -3.61 8.79 20.69
CA ARG A 123 -2.84 9.99 21.06
C ARG A 123 -2.44 10.80 19.83
N ILE A 124 -2.02 10.14 18.76
CA ILE A 124 -1.69 10.78 17.48
C ILE A 124 -2.87 11.56 16.93
N HIS A 125 -4.05 10.92 16.86
CA HIS A 125 -5.26 11.58 16.38
C HIS A 125 -5.72 12.77 17.24
N SER A 126 -5.18 12.90 18.45
CA SER A 126 -5.48 14.00 19.37
C SER A 126 -4.48 15.17 19.28
N ILE A 127 -3.42 15.04 18.48
CA ILE A 127 -2.46 16.13 18.26
C ILE A 127 -3.13 17.22 17.41
N ASP A 128 -2.95 18.48 17.80
CA ASP A 128 -3.43 19.62 17.02
C ASP A 128 -2.82 19.58 15.61
N PRO A 129 -3.62 19.51 14.53
CA PRO A 129 -3.11 19.45 13.16
C PRO A 129 -2.16 20.59 12.79
N THR A 130 -2.27 21.75 13.45
CA THR A 130 -1.39 22.90 13.22
C THR A 130 0.05 22.65 13.65
N ALA A 131 0.30 21.67 14.53
CA ALA A 131 1.65 21.28 14.95
C ALA A 131 2.49 20.74 13.77
N PHE A 132 1.85 20.28 12.69
CA PHE A 132 2.52 19.72 11.52
C PHE A 132 2.70 20.72 10.36
N ALA A 133 2.47 22.02 10.61
CA ALA A 133 2.59 23.05 9.59
C ALA A 133 4.01 23.13 9.00
N ASP A 134 5.05 22.97 9.83
CA ASP A 134 6.46 23.01 9.41
C ASP A 134 6.86 21.78 8.58
N ALA A 135 6.12 20.67 8.71
CA ALA A 135 6.24 19.52 7.82
C ALA A 135 5.54 19.72 6.46
N GLY A 136 4.90 20.88 6.23
CA GLY A 136 4.18 21.19 5.01
C GLY A 136 2.81 20.52 4.88
N LEU A 137 2.28 19.93 5.96
CA LEU A 137 0.97 19.27 5.92
C LEU A 137 -0.15 20.31 5.92
N ARG A 138 -0.92 20.35 4.84
CA ARG A 138 -2.04 21.28 4.68
C ARG A 138 -3.28 20.76 5.40
N ILE A 139 -3.95 21.62 6.16
CA ILE A 139 -5.25 21.31 6.77
C ILE A 139 -6.34 21.46 5.69
N PRO A 140 -7.10 20.39 5.37
CA PRO A 140 -8.15 20.46 4.35
C PRO A 140 -9.31 21.37 4.75
N ASP A 141 -9.92 22.04 3.76
CA ASP A 141 -11.06 22.94 3.98
C ASP A 141 -12.40 22.23 3.71
N GLY A 142 -13.07 21.83 4.79
CA GLY A 142 -14.38 21.22 4.77
C GLY A 142 -14.41 19.71 4.51
N PRO A 143 -15.59 19.07 4.65
CA PRO A 143 -15.74 17.60 4.65
C PRO A 143 -15.21 16.91 3.40
N ARG A 144 -15.48 17.49 2.23
CA ARG A 144 -15.06 16.91 0.96
C ARG A 144 -13.54 16.91 0.81
N ALA A 145 -12.89 18.03 1.14
CA ALA A 145 -11.44 18.15 1.09
C ALA A 145 -10.79 17.20 2.10
N LEU A 146 -11.36 17.11 3.31
CA LEU A 146 -10.91 16.19 4.36
C LEU A 146 -10.88 14.73 3.89
N ALA A 147 -11.89 14.32 3.11
CA ALA A 147 -11.96 12.97 2.56
C ALA A 147 -11.00 12.74 1.38
N LEU A 148 -10.83 13.74 0.49
CA LEU A 148 -10.27 13.53 -0.86
C LEU A 148 -8.93 14.22 -1.16
N ASP A 149 -8.52 15.28 -0.47
CA ASP A 149 -7.37 16.11 -0.90
C ASP A 149 -6.09 15.32 -1.09
N TYR A 150 -5.76 14.44 -0.14
CA TYR A 150 -4.59 13.57 -0.27
C TYR A 150 -4.74 12.55 -1.40
N PHE A 151 -5.93 12.00 -1.58
CA PHE A 151 -6.24 11.08 -2.69
C PHE A 151 -6.09 11.76 -4.06
N GLU A 152 -6.45 13.03 -4.18
CA GLU A 152 -6.28 13.79 -5.44
C GLU A 152 -4.81 13.95 -5.85
N THR A 153 -3.85 13.82 -4.93
CA THR A 153 -2.41 13.77 -5.28
C THR A 153 -2.07 12.49 -6.05
N PHE A 154 -2.63 11.34 -5.64
CA PHE A 154 -2.50 10.07 -6.37
C PHE A 154 -3.21 10.12 -7.71
N VAL A 155 -4.40 10.73 -7.77
CA VAL A 155 -5.13 10.90 -9.02
C VAL A 155 -4.33 11.76 -10.00
N THR A 156 -3.78 12.89 -9.56
CA THR A 156 -2.94 13.77 -10.38
C THR A 156 -1.77 13.00 -10.97
N ARG A 157 -1.01 12.31 -10.10
CA ARG A 157 0.12 11.48 -10.52
C ARG A 157 -0.28 10.39 -11.51
N TYR A 158 -1.40 9.70 -11.24
CA TYR A 158 -1.95 8.72 -12.16
C TYR A 158 -2.23 9.32 -13.54
N ARG A 159 -2.80 10.53 -13.61
CA ARG A 159 -3.04 11.23 -14.89
C ARG A 159 -1.75 11.51 -15.66
N ASP A 160 -0.68 11.90 -14.97
CA ASP A 160 0.61 12.24 -15.60
C ASP A 160 1.25 11.03 -16.30
N PHE A 161 1.02 9.82 -15.79
CA PHE A 161 1.68 8.59 -16.28
C PHE A 161 0.76 7.61 -17.00
N LYS A 162 -0.56 7.83 -17.03
CA LYS A 162 -1.51 6.91 -17.69
C LYS A 162 -1.31 6.89 -19.21
N GLN A 163 -0.77 5.79 -19.75
CA GLN A 163 -0.60 5.58 -21.21
C GLN A 163 -1.68 4.72 -21.89
N ARG A 164 -2.50 3.99 -21.13
CA ARG A 164 -3.58 3.12 -21.66
C ARG A 164 -4.86 3.23 -20.81
N PRO A 165 -6.02 2.72 -21.30
CA PRO A 165 -7.26 2.75 -20.53
C PRO A 165 -7.19 1.89 -19.28
N GLU A 166 -7.76 2.38 -18.18
CA GLU A 166 -7.87 1.73 -16.87
C GLU A 166 -9.30 1.93 -16.31
N PRO A 167 -10.32 1.23 -16.88
CA PRO A 167 -11.72 1.49 -16.57
C PRO A 167 -12.09 1.35 -15.08
N LEU A 168 -11.45 0.41 -14.36
CA LEU A 168 -11.69 0.22 -12.93
C LEU A 168 -11.25 1.45 -12.13
N LEU A 169 -10.05 1.97 -12.43
CA LEU A 169 -9.52 3.14 -11.74
C LEU A 169 -10.36 4.37 -12.05
N GLU A 170 -10.77 4.59 -13.30
CA GLU A 170 -11.66 5.69 -13.66
C GLU A 170 -13.00 5.61 -12.95
N PHE A 171 -13.59 4.41 -12.88
CA PHE A 171 -14.85 4.18 -12.19
C PHE A 171 -14.73 4.51 -10.71
N ALA A 172 -13.71 3.95 -10.05
CA ALA A 172 -13.51 4.13 -8.63
C ALA A 172 -13.17 5.59 -8.27
N ILE A 173 -12.38 6.31 -9.08
CA ILE A 173 -12.15 7.76 -8.92
C ILE A 173 -13.48 8.53 -8.99
N GLY A 174 -14.30 8.25 -10.02
CA GLY A 174 -15.59 8.89 -10.21
C GLY A 174 -16.55 8.61 -9.04
N TRP A 175 -16.63 7.35 -8.63
CA TRP A 175 -17.48 6.91 -7.53
C TRP A 175 -17.07 7.55 -6.20
N LEU A 176 -15.78 7.53 -5.85
CA LEU A 176 -15.26 8.13 -4.60
C LEU A 176 -15.53 9.63 -4.54
N ARG A 177 -15.39 10.33 -5.68
CA ARG A 177 -15.72 11.76 -5.75
C ARG A 177 -17.20 12.04 -5.57
N ARG A 178 -18.11 11.15 -5.99
CA ARG A 178 -19.57 11.34 -5.79
C ARG A 178 -20.03 10.98 -4.38
N ASN A 179 -19.32 10.08 -3.69
CA ASN A 179 -19.74 9.46 -2.43
C ASN A 179 -18.87 9.85 -1.22
N ALA A 180 -18.09 10.93 -1.31
CA ALA A 180 -17.29 11.41 -0.18
C ALA A 180 -18.17 11.75 1.04
N PRO A 181 -17.80 11.32 2.27
CA PRO A 181 -18.53 11.65 3.48
C PRO A 181 -18.72 13.17 3.64
N ALA A 182 -19.95 13.59 3.93
CA ALA A 182 -20.32 15.01 3.98
C ALA A 182 -20.47 15.56 5.41
N ASP A 183 -20.54 14.69 6.39
CA ASP A 183 -20.76 14.96 7.82
C ASP A 183 -19.47 14.91 8.65
N ARG A 184 -18.38 14.40 8.06
CA ARG A 184 -17.04 14.37 8.64
C ARG A 184 -16.33 15.71 8.46
N SER A 185 -16.04 16.44 9.54
CA SER A 185 -15.43 17.78 9.42
C SER A 185 -14.31 18.09 10.42
N THR A 186 -13.74 17.06 11.06
CA THR A 186 -12.68 17.23 12.06
C THR A 186 -11.35 16.76 11.48
N PRO A 187 -10.45 17.69 11.10
CA PRO A 187 -9.11 17.34 10.65
C PRO A 187 -8.28 16.75 11.79
N ALA A 188 -7.57 15.67 11.51
CA ALA A 188 -6.60 15.05 12.41
C ALA A 188 -5.34 14.67 11.62
N PHE A 189 -4.20 14.57 12.30
CA PHE A 189 -3.05 13.92 11.70
C PHE A 189 -3.35 12.42 11.54
N VAL A 190 -3.15 11.88 10.34
CA VAL A 190 -3.26 10.46 10.04
C VAL A 190 -1.92 9.93 9.54
N LEU A 191 -1.56 8.72 9.94
CA LEU A 191 -0.31 8.06 9.54
C LEU A 191 -0.28 7.78 8.03
N GLY A 192 -1.45 7.54 7.43
CA GLY A 192 -1.57 7.27 6.00
C GLY A 192 -1.29 5.82 5.65
N ASP A 193 -0.12 5.30 6.00
CA ASP A 193 0.23 3.86 5.91
C ASP A 193 0.21 3.19 7.29
N THR A 194 -1.00 2.93 7.78
CA THR A 194 -1.24 2.47 9.16
C THR A 194 -0.81 1.02 9.38
N GLY A 195 -0.39 0.71 10.61
CA GLY A 195 0.07 -0.64 10.99
C GLY A 195 1.58 -0.84 10.86
N GLN A 196 2.33 0.23 10.61
CA GLN A 196 3.79 0.22 10.49
C GLN A 196 4.46 0.54 11.85
N TYR A 197 5.00 -0.48 12.51
CA TYR A 197 5.66 -0.32 13.81
C TYR A 197 6.70 -1.42 14.08
N MET A 198 7.61 -1.11 14.99
CA MET A 198 8.50 -2.06 15.64
C MET A 198 7.91 -2.46 17.00
N PHE A 199 8.11 -3.71 17.42
CA PHE A 199 7.64 -4.20 18.72
C PHE A 199 8.68 -5.05 19.44
N ALA A 200 8.63 -4.99 20.78
CA ALA A 200 9.38 -5.84 21.69
C ALA A 200 8.63 -5.90 23.03
N ASP A 201 8.81 -7.00 23.78
CA ASP A 201 8.28 -7.15 25.14
C ASP A 201 6.77 -6.83 25.28
N GLY A 202 5.97 -7.26 24.30
CA GLY A 202 4.51 -7.11 24.31
C GLY A 202 4.00 -5.69 24.07
N ARG A 203 4.81 -4.78 23.52
CA ARG A 203 4.43 -3.38 23.20
C ARG A 203 5.14 -2.87 21.95
N ILE A 204 4.62 -1.79 21.36
CA ILE A 204 5.36 -1.11 20.30
C ILE A 204 6.57 -0.37 20.89
N THR A 205 7.70 -0.46 20.19
CA THR A 205 8.93 0.29 20.50
C THR A 205 8.98 1.59 19.71
N GLY A 206 8.33 1.64 18.54
CA GLY A 206 8.06 2.88 17.83
C GLY A 206 7.32 2.66 16.51
N LEU A 207 6.61 3.70 16.08
CA LEU A 207 6.00 3.78 14.76
C LEU A 207 7.08 4.11 13.73
N ILE A 208 6.92 3.56 12.54
CA ILE A 208 7.82 3.75 11.41
C ILE A 208 7.02 4.13 10.16
N ASP A 209 7.73 4.60 9.14
CA ASP A 209 7.19 4.87 7.81
C ASP A 209 6.00 5.85 7.77
N VAL A 210 6.30 7.15 7.95
CA VAL A 210 5.30 8.23 7.97
C VAL A 210 5.24 8.99 6.64
N GLU A 211 5.72 8.38 5.55
CA GLU A 211 5.83 9.04 4.25
C GLU A 211 4.48 9.32 3.56
N LEU A 212 3.42 8.63 4.00
CA LEU A 212 2.04 8.87 3.52
C LEU A 212 1.19 9.70 4.50
N ALA A 213 1.81 10.20 5.58
CA ALA A 213 1.09 10.96 6.59
C ALA A 213 0.57 12.29 6.03
N HIS A 214 -0.63 12.66 6.46
CA HIS A 214 -1.31 13.88 6.03
C HIS A 214 -2.30 14.33 7.11
N ILE A 215 -2.87 15.53 6.96
CA ILE A 215 -4.05 15.92 7.73
C ILE A 215 -5.30 15.42 7.00
N GLY A 216 -6.12 14.61 7.66
CA GLY A 216 -7.25 13.92 7.08
C GLY A 216 -8.27 13.43 8.11
N ASP A 217 -9.16 12.55 7.68
CA ASP A 217 -10.10 11.84 8.56
C ASP A 217 -9.45 10.61 9.18
N VAL A 218 -9.56 10.45 10.50
CA VAL A 218 -9.06 9.29 11.26
C VAL A 218 -9.57 7.94 10.76
N SER A 219 -10.71 7.92 10.06
CA SER A 219 -11.25 6.74 9.38
C SER A 219 -10.29 6.19 8.32
N HIS A 220 -9.39 7.02 7.78
CA HIS A 220 -8.30 6.59 6.91
C HIS A 220 -7.38 5.59 7.61
N ASP A 221 -6.98 5.87 8.85
CA ASP A 221 -6.07 4.99 9.56
C ASP A 221 -6.76 3.67 9.98
N LEU A 222 -8.04 3.74 10.37
CA LEU A 222 -8.84 2.54 10.64
C LEU A 222 -9.04 1.67 9.40
N ALA A 223 -9.23 2.30 8.23
CA ALA A 223 -9.25 1.62 6.95
C ALA A 223 -7.89 0.98 6.63
N GLY A 224 -6.78 1.66 6.93
CA GLY A 224 -5.44 1.13 6.76
C GLY A 224 -5.19 -0.15 7.55
N LEU A 225 -5.67 -0.22 8.81
CA LEU A 225 -5.60 -1.45 9.60
C LEU A 225 -6.34 -2.63 8.94
N ARG A 226 -7.49 -2.37 8.31
CA ARG A 226 -8.24 -3.43 7.60
C ARG A 226 -7.47 -3.99 6.42
N LEU A 227 -6.88 -3.11 5.60
CA LEU A 227 -6.11 -3.52 4.43
C LEU A 227 -4.83 -4.26 4.86
N ARG A 228 -4.13 -3.73 5.86
CA ARG A 228 -2.91 -4.34 6.38
C ARG A 228 -3.16 -5.74 6.97
N ASN A 229 -4.27 -5.92 7.70
CA ASN A 229 -4.62 -7.20 8.31
C ASN A 229 -4.81 -8.35 7.30
N VAL A 230 -5.04 -8.05 6.01
CA VAL A 230 -5.12 -9.07 4.95
C VAL A 230 -3.78 -9.74 4.71
N THR A 231 -2.68 -8.98 4.77
CA THR A 231 -1.32 -9.48 4.47
C THR A 231 -0.45 -9.65 5.73
N GLU A 232 -0.77 -8.92 6.78
CA GLU A 232 -0.04 -8.90 8.06
C GLU A 232 -1.07 -9.00 9.20
N PRO A 233 -1.53 -10.21 9.55
CA PRO A 233 -2.58 -10.41 10.54
C PRO A 233 -2.25 -9.80 11.90
N MET A 234 -3.19 -9.04 12.46
CA MET A 234 -3.06 -8.31 13.72
C MET A 234 -3.83 -8.94 14.88
N GLY A 235 -4.12 -10.24 14.79
CA GLY A 235 -5.02 -10.93 15.71
C GLY A 235 -6.50 -10.63 15.40
N ASP A 236 -7.33 -10.46 16.44
CA ASP A 236 -8.75 -10.11 16.28
C ASP A 236 -8.89 -8.61 15.97
N LEU A 237 -8.97 -8.27 14.68
CA LEU A 237 -9.15 -6.89 14.23
C LEU A 237 -10.44 -6.26 14.77
N GLY A 238 -11.51 -7.03 14.97
CA GLY A 238 -12.74 -6.55 15.59
C GLY A 238 -12.50 -6.06 17.02
N ARG A 239 -11.70 -6.81 17.81
CA ARG A 239 -11.25 -6.40 19.14
C ARG A 239 -10.43 -5.11 19.07
N VAL A 240 -9.49 -5.01 18.13
CA VAL A 240 -8.64 -3.81 17.94
C VAL A 240 -9.49 -2.57 17.67
N LEU A 241 -10.47 -2.66 16.76
CA LEU A 241 -11.37 -1.56 16.42
C LEU A 241 -12.27 -1.16 17.60
N ARG A 242 -12.84 -2.13 18.33
CA ARG A 242 -13.62 -1.85 19.56
C ARG A 242 -12.78 -1.19 20.65
N ARG A 243 -11.51 -1.57 20.79
CA ARG A 243 -10.59 -0.89 21.71
C ARG A 243 -10.35 0.56 21.28
N TYR A 244 -10.11 0.80 19.99
CA TYR A 244 -9.93 2.16 19.49
C TYR A 244 -11.15 3.04 19.81
N GLU A 245 -12.36 2.53 19.59
CA GLU A 245 -13.60 3.22 19.97
C GLU A 245 -13.64 3.55 21.47
N ALA A 246 -13.33 2.56 22.31
CA ALA A 246 -13.36 2.71 23.77
C ALA A 246 -12.32 3.72 24.30
N VAL A 247 -11.10 3.72 23.74
CA VAL A 247 -10.00 4.59 24.17
C VAL A 247 -10.15 6.01 23.61
N SER A 248 -10.59 6.16 22.36
CA SER A 248 -10.85 7.47 21.73
C SER A 248 -12.12 8.14 22.25
N GLY A 249 -13.07 7.38 22.78
CA GLY A 249 -14.39 7.87 23.17
C GLY A 249 -15.25 8.32 22.00
N THR A 250 -14.83 8.05 20.75
CA THR A 250 -15.53 8.43 19.52
C THR A 250 -16.12 7.18 18.87
N PRO A 251 -17.45 7.12 18.66
CA PRO A 251 -18.08 5.99 17.97
C PRO A 251 -17.48 5.73 16.58
N LEU A 252 -17.36 4.47 16.20
CA LEU A 252 -16.89 4.09 14.87
C LEU A 252 -17.95 4.42 13.81
N ASP A 253 -17.58 5.28 12.87
CA ASP A 253 -18.38 5.50 11.66
C ASP A 253 -18.04 4.43 10.62
N ARG A 254 -18.82 3.33 10.62
CA ARG A 254 -18.61 2.20 9.72
C ARG A 254 -18.69 2.61 8.25
N ALA A 255 -19.56 3.56 7.89
CA ALA A 255 -19.68 4.02 6.51
C ALA A 255 -18.46 4.83 6.09
N ALA A 256 -17.96 5.74 6.95
CA ALA A 256 -16.72 6.45 6.67
C ALA A 256 -15.52 5.49 6.57
N ILE A 257 -15.40 4.50 7.47
CA ILE A 257 -14.32 3.51 7.41
C ILE A 257 -14.36 2.70 6.10
N GLU A 258 -15.54 2.25 5.65
CA GLU A 258 -15.66 1.52 4.38
C GLU A 258 -15.32 2.42 3.17
N PHE A 259 -15.77 3.69 3.18
CA PHE A 259 -15.38 4.67 2.15
C PHE A 259 -13.85 4.84 2.10
N HIS A 260 -13.22 5.04 3.26
CA HIS A 260 -11.78 5.22 3.36
C HIS A 260 -11.01 3.95 3.01
N THR A 261 -11.60 2.75 3.20
CA THR A 261 -11.02 1.47 2.75
C THR A 261 -10.98 1.40 1.23
N ALA A 262 -12.08 1.77 0.57
CA ALA A 262 -12.10 1.87 -0.89
C ALA A 262 -11.06 2.88 -1.40
N LYS A 263 -11.03 4.07 -0.80
CA LYS A 263 -10.13 5.17 -1.16
C LYS A 263 -8.66 4.77 -1.00
N PHE A 264 -8.29 4.25 0.17
CA PHE A 264 -6.90 3.92 0.46
C PHE A 264 -6.41 2.74 -0.39
N ALA A 265 -7.24 1.70 -0.56
CA ALA A 265 -6.91 0.60 -1.45
C ALA A 265 -6.62 1.10 -2.88
N LEU A 266 -7.39 2.07 -3.38
CA LEU A 266 -7.20 2.62 -4.72
C LEU A 266 -5.90 3.45 -4.89
N CYS A 267 -5.32 3.99 -3.81
CA CYS A 267 -4.09 4.78 -3.88
C CYS A 267 -2.91 4.00 -4.49
N THR A 268 -2.74 2.72 -4.13
CA THR A 268 -1.61 1.93 -4.63
C THR A 268 -1.70 1.63 -6.13
N PRO A 269 -2.84 1.14 -6.68
CA PRO A 269 -3.01 0.98 -8.14
C PRO A 269 -2.77 2.29 -8.92
N LEU A 270 -3.25 3.43 -8.40
CA LEU A 270 -2.99 4.75 -9.00
C LEU A 270 -1.50 5.07 -9.00
N GLY A 271 -0.81 4.85 -7.87
CA GLY A 271 0.62 5.10 -7.73
C GLY A 271 1.52 4.17 -8.54
N ILE A 272 1.10 2.92 -8.75
CA ILE A 272 1.85 1.90 -9.51
C ILE A 272 1.64 2.03 -11.03
N THR A 273 0.64 2.78 -11.49
CA THR A 273 0.36 2.96 -12.93
C THR A 273 1.60 3.38 -13.71
N ILE A 274 2.48 4.24 -13.16
CA ILE A 274 3.76 4.60 -13.77
C ILE A 274 4.66 3.39 -14.07
N VAL A 275 4.72 2.42 -13.15
CA VAL A 275 5.52 1.19 -13.31
C VAL A 275 4.97 0.33 -14.43
N LEU A 276 3.64 0.15 -14.45
CA LEU A 276 2.97 -0.78 -15.37
C LEU A 276 2.70 -0.20 -16.75
N HIS A 277 2.63 1.13 -16.91
CA HIS A 277 2.34 1.79 -18.19
C HIS A 277 3.59 2.26 -18.94
N LEU A 278 4.72 2.41 -18.25
CA LEU A 278 6.01 2.71 -18.87
C LEU A 278 6.86 1.46 -19.12
N ASP A 279 6.31 0.27 -18.86
CA ASP A 279 6.95 -1.03 -19.04
C ASP A 279 8.36 -1.10 -18.41
N LEU A 280 8.51 -0.54 -17.20
CA LEU A 280 9.80 -0.47 -16.53
C LEU A 280 10.30 -1.88 -16.15
N PRO A 281 11.52 -2.28 -16.53
CA PRO A 281 12.06 -3.59 -16.20
C PRO A 281 12.50 -3.63 -14.74
N LEU A 282 11.54 -3.88 -13.84
CA LEU A 282 11.79 -4.00 -12.40
C LEU A 282 11.92 -5.46 -11.99
N THR A 283 12.87 -5.73 -11.09
CA THR A 283 13.04 -7.07 -10.49
C THR A 283 11.75 -7.58 -9.85
N ASP A 284 10.98 -6.69 -9.20
CA ASP A 284 9.79 -7.05 -8.45
C ASP A 284 8.48 -6.88 -9.24
N ILE A 285 8.53 -6.91 -10.58
CA ILE A 285 7.39 -6.57 -11.44
C ILE A 285 6.12 -7.40 -11.14
N VAL A 286 6.27 -8.71 -10.86
CA VAL A 286 5.12 -9.57 -10.52
C VAL A 286 4.44 -9.11 -9.23
N GLN A 287 5.20 -8.62 -8.26
CA GLN A 287 4.65 -8.08 -7.01
C GLN A 287 3.92 -6.76 -7.24
N TYR A 288 4.41 -5.90 -8.12
CA TYR A 288 3.68 -4.67 -8.50
C TYR A 288 2.36 -4.98 -9.21
N ILE A 289 2.32 -6.01 -10.07
CA ILE A 289 1.09 -6.49 -10.72
C ILE A 289 0.12 -7.07 -9.68
N GLU A 290 0.63 -7.85 -8.72
CA GLU A 290 -0.14 -8.40 -7.60
C GLU A 290 -0.78 -7.27 -6.78
N TRP A 291 -0.01 -6.27 -6.35
CA TRP A 291 -0.55 -5.12 -5.60
C TRP A 291 -1.57 -4.32 -6.38
N PHE A 292 -1.34 -4.14 -7.68
CA PHE A 292 -2.29 -3.44 -8.55
C PHE A 292 -3.66 -4.15 -8.55
N HIS A 293 -3.68 -5.46 -8.78
CA HIS A 293 -4.94 -6.20 -8.83
C HIS A 293 -5.55 -6.44 -7.44
N GLN A 294 -4.75 -6.78 -6.43
CA GLN A 294 -5.24 -7.06 -5.08
C GLN A 294 -5.90 -5.82 -4.47
N LEU A 295 -5.26 -4.64 -4.57
CA LEU A 295 -5.86 -3.44 -4.00
C LEU A 295 -6.95 -2.85 -4.90
N SER A 296 -6.96 -3.13 -6.20
CA SER A 296 -8.13 -2.87 -7.05
C SER A 296 -9.35 -3.71 -6.64
N LEU A 297 -9.12 -4.98 -6.25
CA LEU A 297 -10.15 -5.84 -5.69
C LEU A 297 -10.68 -5.28 -4.35
N HIS A 298 -9.79 -4.93 -3.42
CA HIS A 298 -10.19 -4.35 -2.14
C HIS A 298 -10.99 -3.05 -2.31
N ALA A 299 -10.60 -2.22 -3.29
CA ALA A 299 -11.33 -1.02 -3.63
C ALA A 299 -12.74 -1.33 -4.14
N ILE A 300 -12.88 -2.21 -5.14
CA ILE A 300 -14.20 -2.50 -5.74
C ILE A 300 -15.13 -3.25 -4.80
N GLU A 301 -14.60 -4.14 -3.94
CA GLU A 301 -15.38 -4.80 -2.88
C GLU A 301 -15.92 -3.80 -1.86
N SER A 302 -15.09 -2.84 -1.45
CA SER A 302 -15.51 -1.82 -0.49
C SER A 302 -16.55 -0.87 -1.10
N ILE A 303 -16.38 -0.52 -2.39
CA ILE A 303 -17.40 0.21 -3.17
C ILE A 303 -18.70 -0.59 -3.26
N ALA A 304 -18.63 -1.89 -3.53
CA ALA A 304 -19.81 -2.76 -3.63
C ALA A 304 -20.61 -2.76 -2.32
N ARG A 305 -19.95 -2.87 -1.17
CA ARG A 305 -20.62 -2.83 0.14
C ARG A 305 -21.29 -1.49 0.40
N GLN A 306 -20.62 -0.38 0.10
CA GLN A 306 -21.21 0.96 0.21
C GLN A 306 -22.41 1.16 -0.72
N ALA A 307 -22.35 0.59 -1.92
CA ALA A 307 -23.41 0.68 -2.91
C ALA A 307 -24.54 -0.35 -2.69
N GLY A 308 -24.41 -1.26 -1.72
CA GLY A 308 -25.37 -2.35 -1.50
C GLY A 308 -25.44 -3.35 -2.66
N VAL A 309 -24.32 -3.60 -3.33
CA VAL A 309 -24.21 -4.49 -4.49
C VAL A 309 -23.66 -5.84 -4.05
N GLU A 310 -24.45 -6.90 -4.23
CA GLU A 310 -24.01 -8.28 -4.01
C GLU A 310 -23.05 -8.73 -5.12
N LEU A 311 -21.89 -9.23 -4.73
CA LEU A 311 -20.86 -9.72 -5.64
C LEU A 311 -20.97 -11.25 -5.78
N SER A 312 -21.01 -11.72 -7.03
CA SER A 312 -21.03 -13.15 -7.32
C SER A 312 -19.63 -13.76 -7.28
N ALA A 313 -19.55 -15.04 -6.93
CA ALA A 313 -18.32 -15.82 -7.06
C ALA A 313 -17.84 -15.84 -8.52
N VAL A 314 -16.53 -15.77 -8.71
CA VAL A 314 -15.88 -15.74 -10.03
C VAL A 314 -14.97 -16.95 -10.15
N SER A 315 -15.04 -17.65 -11.29
CA SER A 315 -14.11 -18.72 -11.64
C SER A 315 -13.28 -18.33 -12.85
N LEU A 316 -12.12 -18.99 -13.02
CA LEU A 316 -11.42 -18.91 -14.28
C LEU A 316 -12.26 -19.53 -15.40
N PRO A 317 -12.21 -18.97 -16.62
CA PRO A 317 -12.70 -19.67 -17.80
C PRO A 317 -11.84 -20.90 -18.09
N GLU A 318 -12.35 -21.82 -18.91
CA GLU A 318 -11.57 -22.97 -19.38
C GLU A 318 -10.28 -22.48 -20.08
N PRO A 319 -9.11 -23.09 -19.78
CA PRO A 319 -7.83 -22.64 -20.31
C PRO A 319 -7.74 -22.84 -21.82
N GLU A 320 -7.04 -21.93 -22.49
CA GLU A 320 -6.74 -21.99 -23.92
C GLU A 320 -5.23 -21.84 -24.14
N PRO A 321 -4.45 -22.92 -23.96
CA PRO A 321 -3.00 -22.85 -23.95
C PRO A 321 -2.40 -22.59 -25.33
N THR A 322 -1.31 -21.83 -25.36
CA THR A 322 -0.49 -21.63 -26.57
C THR A 322 0.15 -22.93 -27.10
N PRO A 323 0.60 -23.00 -28.38
CA PRO A 323 1.06 -24.23 -29.03
C PRO A 323 2.26 -24.99 -28.42
N TYR A 324 2.93 -24.44 -27.40
CA TYR A 324 4.10 -25.07 -26.76
C TYR A 324 4.04 -24.96 -25.23
N PRO A 325 3.00 -25.51 -24.57
CA PRO A 325 2.77 -25.27 -23.15
C PRO A 325 3.92 -25.79 -22.28
N GLY A 326 4.54 -26.92 -22.66
CA GLY A 326 5.67 -27.50 -21.93
C GLY A 326 6.95 -26.65 -21.96
N ALA A 327 7.18 -25.89 -23.04
CA ALA A 327 8.35 -25.02 -23.12
C ALA A 327 8.23 -23.83 -22.15
N VAL A 328 7.04 -23.24 -22.06
CA VAL A 328 6.77 -22.12 -21.13
C VAL A 328 6.71 -22.61 -19.69
N ALA A 329 6.06 -23.76 -19.44
CA ALA A 329 5.95 -24.35 -18.10
C ALA A 329 7.32 -24.70 -17.49
N GLY A 330 8.26 -25.19 -18.30
CA GLY A 330 9.60 -25.56 -17.84
C GLY A 330 10.54 -24.37 -17.55
N LEU A 331 10.23 -23.17 -18.04
CA LEU A 331 11.15 -22.04 -18.02
C LEU A 331 11.55 -21.63 -16.59
N ALA A 332 10.59 -21.59 -15.66
CA ALA A 332 10.88 -21.25 -14.27
C ALA A 332 11.88 -22.23 -13.62
N SER A 333 11.71 -23.52 -13.86
CA SER A 333 12.64 -24.55 -13.37
C SER A 333 14.01 -24.47 -14.04
N MET A 334 14.07 -24.13 -15.33
CA MET A 334 15.35 -23.88 -16.02
C MET A 334 16.09 -22.69 -15.40
N VAL A 335 15.38 -21.60 -15.08
CA VAL A 335 15.97 -20.42 -14.42
C VAL A 335 16.48 -20.79 -13.02
N GLU A 336 15.69 -21.49 -12.21
CA GLU A 336 16.10 -21.89 -10.86
C GLU A 336 17.28 -22.88 -10.85
N SER A 337 17.45 -23.66 -11.92
CA SER A 337 18.58 -24.58 -12.04
C SER A 337 19.94 -23.89 -12.26
N LEU A 338 19.94 -22.58 -12.55
CA LEU A 338 21.16 -21.82 -12.74
C LEU A 338 21.85 -21.54 -11.40
N GLU A 339 23.12 -21.94 -11.30
CA GLU A 339 23.96 -21.64 -10.15
C GLU A 339 24.30 -20.14 -10.12
N VAL A 340 23.99 -19.49 -8.99
CA VAL A 340 24.32 -18.08 -8.73
C VAL A 340 24.82 -17.93 -7.29
N PRO A 341 25.69 -16.94 -7.00
CA PRO A 341 26.10 -16.65 -5.64
C PRO A 341 24.89 -16.26 -4.75
N PRO A 342 24.94 -16.56 -3.44
CA PRO A 342 23.88 -16.16 -2.52
C PRO A 342 23.77 -14.63 -2.41
N GLY A 343 22.59 -14.14 -2.04
CA GLY A 343 22.29 -12.71 -1.89
C GLY A 343 21.59 -12.11 -3.11
N ILE A 344 22.07 -10.96 -3.61
CA ILE A 344 21.37 -10.19 -4.67
C ILE A 344 21.19 -11.02 -5.96
N ALA A 345 22.19 -11.82 -6.35
CA ALA A 345 22.10 -12.62 -7.57
C ALA A 345 21.07 -13.76 -7.44
N GLU A 346 21.01 -14.42 -6.29
CA GLU A 346 19.98 -15.41 -5.95
C GLU A 346 18.58 -14.81 -5.91
N TYR A 347 18.44 -13.62 -5.32
CA TYR A 347 17.18 -12.86 -5.32
C TYR A 347 16.72 -12.54 -6.75
N GLN A 348 17.61 -12.01 -7.58
CA GLN A 348 17.31 -11.68 -8.98
C GLN A 348 16.93 -12.93 -9.79
N ARG A 349 17.62 -14.06 -9.61
CA ARG A 349 17.26 -15.34 -10.24
C ARG A 349 15.85 -15.77 -9.86
N SER A 350 15.54 -15.75 -8.56
CA SER A 350 14.21 -16.14 -8.04
C SER A 350 13.10 -15.23 -8.55
N ALA A 351 13.37 -13.92 -8.64
CA ALA A 351 12.42 -12.96 -9.21
C ALA A 351 12.15 -13.22 -10.70
N VAL A 352 13.18 -13.54 -11.50
CA VAL A 352 13.03 -13.93 -12.90
C VAL A 352 12.27 -15.26 -13.03
N ALA A 353 12.51 -16.22 -12.16
CA ALA A 353 11.75 -17.46 -12.12
C ALA A 353 10.25 -17.19 -11.85
N LYS A 354 9.92 -16.27 -10.93
CA LYS A 354 8.54 -15.84 -10.67
C LYS A 354 7.89 -15.19 -11.91
N VAL A 355 8.63 -14.37 -12.66
CA VAL A 355 8.16 -13.83 -13.94
C VAL A 355 7.87 -14.95 -14.95
N ALA A 356 8.75 -15.96 -15.04
CA ALA A 356 8.53 -17.10 -15.93
C ALA A 356 7.27 -17.91 -15.55
N GLN A 357 7.01 -18.10 -14.25
CA GLN A 357 5.77 -18.72 -13.79
C GLN A 357 4.54 -17.88 -14.16
N PHE A 358 4.62 -16.55 -14.01
CA PHE A 358 3.56 -15.64 -14.46
C PHE A 358 3.31 -15.74 -15.97
N CYS A 359 4.36 -15.73 -16.79
CA CYS A 359 4.24 -15.94 -18.23
C CYS A 359 3.57 -17.27 -18.58
N HIS A 360 3.83 -18.34 -17.81
CA HIS A 360 3.15 -19.61 -18.00
C HIS A 360 1.64 -19.49 -17.78
N ARG A 361 1.21 -18.85 -16.68
CA ARG A 361 -0.22 -18.60 -16.40
C ARG A 361 -0.87 -17.72 -17.46
N VAL A 362 -0.19 -16.67 -17.91
CA VAL A 362 -0.65 -15.81 -19.01
C VAL A 362 -0.83 -16.62 -20.30
N ALA A 363 0.13 -17.47 -20.64
CA ALA A 363 0.08 -18.32 -21.84
C ALA A 363 -1.01 -19.42 -21.78
N GLU A 364 -1.61 -19.65 -20.62
CA GLU A 364 -2.67 -20.64 -20.40
C GLU A 364 -4.07 -20.00 -20.37
N TYR A 365 -4.23 -18.81 -19.76
CA TYR A 365 -5.55 -18.21 -19.50
C TYR A 365 -5.82 -16.88 -20.20
N ALA A 366 -4.82 -16.13 -20.67
CA ALA A 366 -5.05 -14.73 -21.08
C ALA A 366 -6.08 -14.60 -22.20
N HIS A 367 -6.05 -15.47 -23.21
CA HIS A 367 -7.02 -15.44 -24.30
C HIS A 367 -8.45 -15.75 -23.84
N ALA A 368 -8.62 -16.78 -22.99
CA ALA A 368 -9.91 -17.16 -22.44
C ALA A 368 -10.49 -16.05 -21.52
N ILE A 369 -9.64 -15.41 -20.72
CA ILE A 369 -10.02 -14.26 -19.89
C ILE A 369 -10.43 -13.07 -20.75
N ASP A 370 -9.66 -12.73 -21.79
CA ASP A 370 -10.00 -11.64 -22.69
C ASP A 370 -11.31 -11.89 -23.42
N ALA A 371 -11.57 -13.13 -23.86
CA ALA A 371 -12.85 -13.49 -24.45
C ALA A 371 -14.03 -13.28 -23.48
N ALA A 372 -13.90 -13.75 -22.24
CA ALA A 372 -14.92 -13.60 -21.20
C ALA A 372 -15.14 -12.12 -20.80
N ASP A 373 -14.07 -11.32 -20.71
CA ASP A 373 -14.15 -9.88 -20.46
C ASP A 373 -14.86 -9.14 -21.60
N LEU A 374 -14.61 -9.52 -22.86
CA LEU A 374 -15.28 -8.95 -24.03
C LEU A 374 -16.75 -9.30 -24.09
N ASP A 375 -17.12 -10.52 -23.69
CA ASP A 375 -18.52 -10.96 -23.59
C ASP A 375 -19.25 -10.18 -22.49
N ASP A 376 -18.62 -9.99 -21.33
CA ASP A 376 -19.17 -9.15 -20.24
C ASP A 376 -19.38 -7.69 -20.67
N ILE A 377 -18.45 -7.12 -21.45
CA ILE A 377 -18.61 -5.77 -22.01
C ILE A 377 -19.75 -5.74 -23.03
N ALA A 378 -19.89 -6.79 -23.85
CA ALA A 378 -20.99 -6.91 -24.82
C ALA A 378 -22.35 -6.96 -24.12
N ASP A 379 -22.46 -7.69 -23.01
CA ASP A 379 -23.69 -7.78 -22.22
C ASP A 379 -24.10 -6.42 -21.63
N LEU A 380 -23.12 -5.61 -21.21
CA LEU A 380 -23.37 -4.28 -20.67
C LEU A 380 -23.70 -3.23 -21.75
N LEU A 381 -22.94 -3.22 -22.85
CA LEU A 381 -22.97 -2.15 -23.85
C LEU A 381 -23.74 -2.50 -25.14
N GLY A 382 -24.16 -3.76 -25.28
CA GLY A 382 -24.88 -4.28 -26.45
C GLY A 382 -24.02 -4.53 -27.69
N VAL A 383 -22.72 -4.23 -27.64
CA VAL A 383 -21.77 -4.43 -28.74
C VAL A 383 -20.50 -5.07 -28.21
N ARG A 384 -20.11 -6.20 -28.81
CA ARG A 384 -18.87 -6.89 -28.46
C ARG A 384 -17.66 -6.21 -29.12
N PRO A 385 -16.67 -5.72 -28.36
CA PRO A 385 -15.46 -5.14 -28.94
C PRO A 385 -14.62 -6.21 -29.68
N ALA A 386 -13.78 -5.79 -30.63
CA ALA A 386 -13.01 -6.73 -31.45
C ALA A 386 -11.84 -7.37 -30.68
N ASN A 387 -11.26 -6.65 -29.72
CA ASN A 387 -10.14 -7.10 -28.90
C ASN A 387 -10.09 -6.37 -27.56
N ARG A 388 -9.21 -6.85 -26.67
CA ARG A 388 -8.99 -6.30 -25.33
C ARG A 388 -8.77 -4.79 -25.30
N ALA A 389 -7.87 -4.27 -26.15
CA ALA A 389 -7.53 -2.86 -26.15
C ALA A 389 -8.72 -1.97 -26.54
N GLU A 390 -9.53 -2.39 -27.52
CA GLU A 390 -10.76 -1.70 -27.88
C GLU A 390 -11.80 -1.78 -26.75
N GLY A 391 -11.95 -2.96 -26.13
CA GLY A 391 -12.88 -3.14 -25.01
C GLY A 391 -12.54 -2.26 -23.81
N ASP A 392 -11.27 -2.17 -23.43
CA ASP A 392 -10.81 -1.29 -22.36
C ASP A 392 -11.07 0.18 -22.66
N LYS A 393 -10.84 0.60 -23.91
CA LYS A 393 -11.10 1.98 -24.33
C LYS A 393 -12.60 2.31 -24.26
N ILE A 394 -13.46 1.49 -24.85
CA ILE A 394 -14.91 1.72 -24.89
C ILE A 394 -15.49 1.70 -23.47
N LEU A 395 -15.05 0.76 -22.63
CA LEU A 395 -15.52 0.67 -21.25
C LEU A 395 -15.09 1.90 -20.43
N GLU A 396 -13.85 2.37 -20.60
CA GLU A 396 -13.39 3.59 -19.93
C GLU A 396 -14.21 4.83 -20.35
N GLU A 397 -14.43 5.00 -21.65
CA GLU A 397 -15.24 6.11 -22.19
C GLU A 397 -16.67 6.08 -21.63
N PHE A 398 -17.27 4.89 -21.53
CA PHE A 398 -18.57 4.70 -20.90
C PHE A 398 -18.54 5.05 -19.41
N VAL A 399 -17.60 4.49 -18.65
CA VAL A 399 -17.45 4.71 -17.20
C VAL A 399 -17.34 6.20 -16.84
N ARG A 400 -16.61 6.99 -17.63
CA ARG A 400 -16.41 8.43 -17.38
C ARG A 400 -17.67 9.27 -17.54
N THR A 401 -18.68 8.77 -18.23
CA THR A 401 -19.94 9.46 -18.52
C THR A 401 -21.17 8.75 -17.95
N ALA A 402 -20.99 7.57 -17.35
CA ALA A 402 -22.05 6.76 -16.80
C ALA A 402 -22.70 7.44 -15.58
N GLU A 403 -24.03 7.53 -15.62
CA GLU A 403 -24.86 7.99 -14.50
C GLU A 403 -24.92 6.92 -13.38
N PRO A 404 -25.19 7.31 -12.11
CA PRO A 404 -25.18 6.39 -10.96
C PRO A 404 -26.08 5.15 -11.10
N GLN A 405 -27.11 5.21 -11.94
CA GLN A 405 -27.96 4.06 -12.26
C GLN A 405 -27.21 2.86 -12.87
N HIS A 406 -26.01 3.09 -13.43
CA HIS A 406 -25.15 2.04 -13.99
C HIS A 406 -24.15 1.48 -12.97
N ASP A 407 -24.03 2.07 -11.78
CA ASP A 407 -22.99 1.71 -10.80
C ASP A 407 -23.06 0.22 -10.42
N SER A 408 -24.24 -0.33 -10.19
CA SER A 408 -24.38 -1.75 -9.82
C SER A 408 -23.84 -2.70 -10.89
N ALA A 409 -24.15 -2.44 -12.17
CA ALA A 409 -23.67 -3.27 -13.27
C ALA A 409 -22.16 -3.11 -13.49
N LEU A 410 -21.65 -1.87 -13.37
CA LEU A 410 -20.22 -1.57 -13.48
C LEU A 410 -19.42 -2.21 -12.35
N ILE A 411 -19.89 -2.14 -11.10
CA ILE A 411 -19.27 -2.78 -9.94
C ILE A 411 -19.14 -4.29 -10.18
N ALA A 412 -20.23 -4.95 -10.57
CA ALA A 412 -20.24 -6.39 -10.81
C ALA A 412 -19.30 -6.78 -11.97
N LEU A 413 -19.28 -6.01 -13.07
CA LEU A 413 -18.39 -6.26 -14.21
C LEU A 413 -16.92 -6.06 -13.81
N LEU A 414 -16.56 -4.92 -13.22
CA LEU A 414 -15.18 -4.60 -12.86
C LEU A 414 -14.63 -5.55 -11.80
N HIS A 415 -15.47 -6.01 -10.86
CA HIS A 415 -15.14 -7.08 -9.92
C HIS A 415 -14.78 -8.39 -10.65
N ARG A 416 -15.58 -8.85 -11.62
CA ARG A 416 -15.26 -10.07 -12.40
C ARG A 416 -13.91 -9.94 -13.11
N ARG A 417 -13.64 -8.78 -13.71
CA ARG A 417 -12.41 -8.53 -14.45
C ARG A 417 -11.18 -8.59 -13.56
N VAL A 418 -11.19 -7.92 -12.40
CA VAL A 418 -10.05 -7.97 -11.46
C VAL A 418 -9.89 -9.35 -10.82
N MET A 419 -10.99 -10.03 -10.48
CA MET A 419 -10.95 -11.39 -9.95
C MET A 419 -10.32 -12.39 -10.93
N ARG A 420 -10.64 -12.31 -12.23
CA ARG A 420 -9.99 -13.18 -13.24
C ARG A 420 -8.47 -12.98 -13.30
N GLN A 421 -7.98 -11.74 -13.15
CA GLN A 421 -6.54 -11.48 -13.10
C GLN A 421 -5.91 -12.06 -11.82
N LEU A 422 -6.57 -11.91 -10.67
CA LEU A 422 -6.08 -12.50 -9.42
C LEU A 422 -6.10 -14.02 -9.42
N LEU A 423 -7.13 -14.66 -9.98
CA LEU A 423 -7.19 -16.12 -10.13
C LEU A 423 -6.12 -16.65 -11.10
N LEU A 424 -5.80 -15.90 -12.16
CA LEU A 424 -4.67 -16.23 -13.04
C LEU A 424 -3.36 -16.25 -12.25
N MET A 425 -3.19 -15.27 -11.36
CA MET A 425 -2.01 -15.08 -10.52
C MET A 425 -1.99 -15.90 -9.24
N GLU A 426 -3.10 -16.51 -8.82
CA GLU A 426 -3.28 -17.14 -7.51
C GLU A 426 -2.11 -18.06 -7.08
N PRO A 427 -1.55 -18.91 -7.96
CA PRO A 427 -0.40 -19.76 -7.60
C PRO A 427 0.89 -18.99 -7.25
N LEU A 428 0.95 -17.68 -7.53
CA LEU A 428 2.10 -16.79 -7.35
C LEU A 428 1.91 -15.80 -6.20
N LEU A 429 0.69 -15.72 -5.66
CA LEU A 429 0.36 -14.84 -4.55
C LEU A 429 1.06 -15.31 -3.29
N THR A 430 1.32 -14.38 -2.39
CA THR A 430 1.79 -14.70 -1.03
C THR A 430 0.75 -15.61 -0.36
N ASP A 431 1.16 -16.76 0.17
CA ASP A 431 0.30 -17.84 0.71
C ASP A 431 -0.61 -18.57 -0.30
N GLY A 432 -0.50 -18.26 -1.59
CA GLY A 432 -1.23 -18.95 -2.67
C GLY A 432 -2.75 -18.73 -2.62
N ARG A 433 -3.20 -17.59 -2.09
CA ARG A 433 -4.63 -17.26 -1.94
C ARG A 433 -4.92 -15.80 -2.26
N ILE A 434 -6.11 -15.54 -2.77
CA ILE A 434 -6.65 -14.19 -2.91
C ILE A 434 -7.08 -13.69 -1.52
N GLY A 435 -6.60 -12.51 -1.14
CA GLY A 435 -6.89 -11.91 0.16
C GLY A 435 -8.06 -10.97 0.02
N HIS A 436 -9.13 -11.19 0.77
CA HIS A 436 -10.32 -10.33 0.77
C HIS A 436 -10.37 -9.47 2.04
N VAL A 437 -10.88 -8.25 1.93
CA VAL A 437 -11.07 -7.40 3.12
C VAL A 437 -12.28 -7.92 3.89
N THR A 438 -12.10 -8.27 5.16
CA THR A 438 -13.21 -8.68 6.03
C THR A 438 -14.27 -7.57 6.14
N PRO A 439 -15.56 -7.87 5.91
CA PRO A 439 -16.64 -6.90 6.08
C PRO A 439 -16.69 -6.34 7.50
N LEU A 440 -17.01 -5.04 7.65
CA LEU A 440 -17.14 -4.43 8.97
C LEU A 440 -18.25 -5.04 9.83
N SER A 441 -19.33 -5.56 9.23
CA SER A 441 -20.37 -6.30 9.95
C SER A 441 -19.82 -7.57 10.59
N GLU A 442 -18.96 -8.31 9.89
CA GLU A 442 -18.34 -9.53 10.45
C GLU A 442 -17.35 -9.21 11.57
N LEU A 443 -16.71 -8.04 11.54
CA LEU A 443 -15.74 -7.62 12.56
C LEU A 443 -16.40 -7.06 13.83
N LEU A 444 -17.56 -6.41 13.69
CA LEU A 444 -18.14 -5.54 14.74
C LEU A 444 -19.52 -5.97 15.24
N ASP A 445 -20.16 -6.95 14.60
CA ASP A 445 -21.41 -7.57 15.05
C ASP A 445 -21.12 -8.89 15.79
#